data_AF-A0A423S259-F1
#
_entry.id   AF-A0A423S259-F1
#
_cell.length_a   1.000
_cell.length_b   1.000
_cell.length_c   1.000
_cell.angle_alpha   90.00
_cell.angle_beta   90.00
_cell.angle_gamma   90.00
#
_symmetry.space_group_name_H-M   'P 1'
#
loop_
_entity.id
_entity.type
_entity.pdbx_description
1 polymer ?
#
loop_
_entity_poly.entity_id
_entity_poly.type
_entity_poly.pdbx_seq_one_letter_code
_entity_poly.pdbx_strand_id
1 'polypeptide(L)'
;MSDEEHQHYLIAATKLGISLSEYLRLRLASVNENDVADQIAQLRLTILDNPSDVPTDLWPAVAEVVLLLRHICKPGDVRAAHAELTRSGVTPWRPSQDQKT
;
A
#
# COMPACT_ATOMS: atom_id res chain seq x y z
N MET A 1 0.49 8.43 -3.75
CA MET A 1 1.61 9.33 -4.01
C MET A 1 1.36 9.94 -5.36
N SER A 2 1.19 11.25 -5.41
CA SER A 2 1.13 11.97 -6.69
C SER A 2 2.51 12.01 -7.35
N ASP A 3 2.56 12.33 -8.63
CA ASP A 3 3.82 12.51 -9.35
C ASP A 3 4.67 13.65 -8.76
N GLU A 4 4.01 14.69 -8.23
CA GLU A 4 4.66 15.81 -7.53
C GLU A 4 5.33 15.38 -6.23
N GLU A 5 4.67 14.55 -5.43
CA GLU A 5 5.25 13.99 -4.20
C GLU A 5 6.43 13.05 -4.52
N HIS A 6 6.29 12.23 -5.56
CA HIS A 6 7.36 11.35 -6.01
C HIS A 6 8.61 12.14 -6.42
N GLN A 7 8.45 13.18 -7.25
CA GLN A 7 9.56 14.04 -7.66
C GLN A 7 10.20 14.76 -6.46
N HIS A 8 9.40 15.23 -5.51
CA HIS A 8 9.90 15.86 -4.31
C HIS A 8 10.81 14.93 -3.50
N TYR A 9 10.39 13.68 -3.29
CA TYR A 9 11.18 12.68 -2.55
C TYR A 9 12.41 12.22 -3.32
N LEU A 10 12.33 12.10 -4.64
CA LEU A 10 13.48 11.76 -5.48
C LEU A 10 14.58 12.83 -5.39
N ILE A 11 14.21 14.11 -5.42
CA ILE A 11 15.14 15.23 -5.24
C ILE A 11 15.78 15.17 -3.85
N ALA A 12 14.99 14.90 -2.81
CA ALA A 12 15.49 14.83 -1.45
C ALA A 12 16.45 13.65 -1.23
N ALA A 13 16.15 12.48 -1.78
CA ALA A 13 17.03 11.31 -1.77
C ALA A 13 18.35 11.59 -2.48
N THR A 14 18.28 12.22 -3.65
CA THR A 14 19.46 12.59 -4.46
C THR A 14 20.36 13.58 -3.71
N LYS A 15 19.77 14.56 -3.01
CA LYS A 15 20.53 15.51 -2.17
C LYS A 15 21.28 14.84 -1.01
N LEU A 16 20.75 13.72 -0.51
CA LEU A 16 21.34 12.95 0.58
C LEU A 16 22.30 11.85 0.08
N GLY A 17 22.42 11.66 -1.23
CA GLY A 17 23.28 10.62 -1.82
C GLY A 17 22.81 9.20 -1.56
N ILE A 18 21.53 9.03 -1.22
CA ILE A 18 20.92 7.73 -0.91
C ILE A 18 19.84 7.37 -1.92
N SER A 19 19.47 6.10 -1.97
CA SER A 19 18.36 5.66 -2.81
C SER A 19 17.03 6.26 -2.34
N LEU A 20 16.07 6.40 -3.26
CA LEU A 20 14.72 6.88 -2.91
C LEU A 20 14.07 6.02 -1.83
N SER A 21 14.24 4.70 -1.90
CA SER A 21 13.68 3.80 -0.90
C SER A 21 14.35 3.93 0.46
N GLU A 22 15.66 4.19 0.51
CA GLU A 22 16.37 4.47 1.76
C GLU A 22 15.97 5.82 2.36
N TYR A 23 15.80 6.85 1.54
CA TYR A 23 15.27 8.14 1.98
C TYR A 23 13.88 8.01 2.57
N LEU A 24 12.99 7.26 1.89
CA LEU A 24 11.63 7.03 2.38
C LEU A 24 11.65 6.22 3.67
N ARG A 25 12.46 5.15 3.79
CA ARG A 25 12.62 4.40 5.05
C ARG A 25 13.07 5.31 6.20
N LEU A 26 14.06 6.18 5.99
CA LEU A 26 14.53 7.13 7.02
C LEU A 26 13.45 8.15 7.40
N ARG A 27 12.75 8.71 6.41
CA ARG A 27 11.65 9.65 6.64
C ARG A 27 10.54 8.99 7.45
N LEU A 28 10.17 7.77 7.09
CA LEU A 28 9.08 7.02 7.72
C LEU A 28 9.49 6.52 9.12
N ALA A 29 10.78 6.25 9.38
CA ALA A 29 11.29 6.00 10.73
C ALA A 29 11.33 7.25 11.62
N SER A 30 11.31 8.46 11.02
CA SER A 30 11.29 9.74 11.75
C SER A 30 9.89 10.28 12.02
N VAL A 31 8.87 9.77 11.31
CA VAL A 31 7.46 10.10 11.56
C VAL A 31 6.92 9.12 12.59
N ASN A 32 6.11 9.66 13.51
CA ASN A 32 5.52 8.97 14.66
C ASN A 32 5.02 7.56 14.29
N GLU A 33 5.43 6.53 15.05
CA GLU A 33 5.16 5.09 14.80
C GLU A 33 3.67 4.74 14.63
N ASN A 34 2.77 5.68 14.94
CA ASN A 34 1.33 5.56 14.84
C ASN A 34 0.72 5.97 13.48
N ASP A 35 1.50 6.44 12.49
CA ASP A 35 0.93 6.81 11.19
C ASP A 35 0.82 5.59 10.26
N VAL A 36 -0.39 5.02 10.22
CA VAL A 36 -0.74 3.86 9.38
C VAL A 36 -0.54 4.16 7.89
N ALA A 37 -0.67 5.41 7.44
CA ALA A 37 -0.43 5.77 6.04
C ALA A 37 1.05 5.61 5.67
N ASP A 38 1.95 5.91 6.61
CA ASP A 38 3.39 5.80 6.46
C ASP A 38 3.86 4.34 6.49
N GLN A 39 3.28 3.50 7.35
CA GLN A 39 3.52 2.06 7.35
C GLN A 39 3.11 1.42 6.00
N ILE A 40 1.95 1.82 5.46
CA ILE A 40 1.51 1.37 4.12
C ILE A 40 2.50 1.84 3.04
N ALA A 41 3.03 3.06 3.13
CA ALA A 41 4.02 3.55 2.18
C ALA A 41 5.32 2.74 2.22
N GLN A 42 5.82 2.40 3.41
CA GLN A 42 7.00 1.53 3.59
C GLN A 42 6.79 0.15 2.95
N LEU A 43 5.67 -0.51 3.26
CA LEU A 43 5.39 -1.85 2.74
C LEU A 43 5.25 -1.87 1.22
N ARG A 44 4.65 -0.84 0.63
CA ARG A 44 4.56 -0.71 -0.84
C ARG A 44 5.93 -0.56 -1.49
N LEU A 45 6.84 0.20 -0.88
CA LEU A 45 8.22 0.32 -1.37
C LEU A 45 8.97 -1.00 -1.25
N THR A 46 8.82 -1.71 -0.13
CA THR A 46 9.42 -3.05 0.06
C THR A 46 8.96 -4.03 -1.02
N ILE A 47 7.68 -4.01 -1.39
CA ILE A 47 7.13 -4.85 -2.47
C ILE A 47 7.71 -4.45 -3.84
N LEU A 48 7.84 -3.15 -4.12
CA LEU A 48 8.38 -2.65 -5.40
C LEU A 48 9.89 -2.91 -5.54
N ASP A 49 10.64 -2.79 -4.44
CA ASP A 49 12.10 -3.01 -4.40
C ASP A 49 12.48 -4.50 -4.45
N ASN A 50 11.56 -5.39 -4.08
CA ASN A 50 11.77 -6.84 -4.12
C ASN A 50 10.82 -7.49 -5.13
N PRO A 51 11.01 -7.27 -6.44
CA PRO A 51 10.26 -8.00 -7.45
C PRO A 51 10.69 -9.47 -7.36
N SER A 52 9.95 -10.27 -6.58
CA SER A 52 10.10 -11.72 -6.56
C SER A 52 9.24 -12.31 -7.68
N ASP A 53 9.83 -13.20 -8.48
CA ASP A 53 9.09 -14.04 -9.43
C ASP A 53 8.21 -15.07 -8.69
N VAL A 54 8.35 -15.18 -7.36
CA VAL A 54 7.58 -16.04 -6.47
C VAL A 54 6.63 -15.16 -5.64
N PRO A 55 5.33 -15.08 -6.02
CA PRO A 55 4.35 -14.22 -5.36
C PRO A 55 4.19 -14.48 -3.86
N THR A 56 4.49 -15.69 -3.40
CA THR A 56 4.40 -16.10 -2.00
C THR A 56 5.39 -15.39 -1.09
N ASP A 57 6.53 -14.92 -1.61
CA ASP A 57 7.54 -14.22 -0.79
C ASP A 57 7.07 -12.82 -0.37
N LEU A 58 6.17 -12.23 -1.17
CA LEU A 58 5.58 -10.92 -0.94
C LEU A 58 4.27 -10.99 -0.16
N TRP A 59 3.73 -12.19 0.04
CA TRP A 59 2.43 -12.39 0.71
C TRP A 59 2.36 -11.80 2.11
N PRO A 60 3.38 -11.91 2.98
CA PRO A 60 3.34 -11.27 4.30
C PRO A 60 3.20 -9.75 4.21
N ALA A 61 3.98 -9.09 3.35
CA ALA A 61 3.93 -7.65 3.16
C ALA A 61 2.58 -7.20 2.56
N VAL A 62 2.04 -7.97 1.61
CA VAL A 62 0.72 -7.71 1.01
C VAL A 62 -0.39 -7.87 2.05
N ALA A 63 -0.36 -8.92 2.86
CA ALA A 63 -1.34 -9.15 3.92
C ALA A 63 -1.33 -8.01 4.95
N GLU A 64 -0.15 -7.52 5.32
CA GLU A 64 0.01 -6.41 6.25
C GLU A 64 -0.55 -5.10 5.68
N VAL A 65 -0.29 -4.80 4.40
CA VAL A 65 -0.91 -3.66 3.70
C VAL A 65 -2.44 -3.74 3.73
N VAL A 66 -3.01 -4.93 3.47
CA VAL A 66 -4.46 -5.13 3.50
C VAL A 66 -5.05 -4.88 4.89
N LEU A 67 -4.37 -5.33 5.95
CA LEU A 67 -4.82 -5.14 7.34
C LEU A 67 -4.76 -3.66 7.74
N LEU A 68 -3.69 -2.96 7.38
CA LEU A 68 -3.53 -1.53 7.64
C LEU A 68 -4.55 -0.70 6.84
N LEU A 69 -4.79 -1.03 5.57
CA LEU A 69 -5.83 -0.39 4.75
C LEU A 69 -7.22 -0.58 5.38
N ARG A 70 -7.54 -1.77 5.89
CA ARG A 70 -8.81 -2.02 6.57
C ARG A 70 -8.98 -1.18 7.84
N HIS A 71 -7.87 -0.84 8.52
CA HIS A 71 -7.90 0.02 9.70
C HIS A 71 -8.27 1.48 9.36
N ILE A 72 -7.80 1.99 8.21
CA ILE A 72 -7.99 3.40 7.83
C ILE A 72 -9.16 3.67 6.87
N CYS A 73 -9.55 2.67 6.06
CA CYS A 73 -10.61 2.86 5.06
C CYS A 73 -11.97 2.99 5.74
N LYS A 74 -12.67 4.09 5.45
CA LYS A 74 -14.06 4.23 5.89
C LYS A 74 -14.95 3.26 5.10
N PRO A 75 -16.08 2.82 5.68
CA PRO A 75 -17.03 1.98 4.96
C PRO A 75 -17.52 2.59 3.63
N GLY A 76 -17.56 3.92 3.53
CA GLY A 76 -17.90 4.63 2.29
C GLY A 76 -16.88 4.43 1.17
N ASP A 77 -15.58 4.49 1.52
CA ASP A 77 -14.49 4.36 0.56
C ASP A 77 -14.44 2.93 -0.02
N VAL A 78 -14.67 1.93 0.84
CA VAL A 78 -14.77 0.52 0.42
C VAL A 78 -15.92 0.30 -0.55
N ARG A 79 -17.09 0.90 -0.28
CA ARG A 79 -18.26 0.82 -1.19
C ARG A 79 -17.99 1.50 -2.52
N ALA A 80 -17.32 2.66 -2.51
CA ALA A 80 -16.93 3.36 -3.73
C ALA A 80 -15.97 2.51 -4.58
N ALA A 81 -14.97 1.89 -3.96
CA ALA A 81 -14.05 0.97 -4.63
C ALA A 81 -14.79 -0.25 -5.22
N HIS A 82 -15.73 -0.85 -4.49
CA HIS A 82 -16.56 -1.94 -5.02
C HIS A 82 -17.41 -1.51 -6.24
N ALA A 83 -17.97 -0.31 -6.20
CA ALA A 83 -18.73 0.23 -7.32
C ALA A 83 -17.83 0.45 -8.56
N GLU A 84 -16.61 0.94 -8.36
CA GLU A 84 -15.61 1.13 -9.42
C GLU A 84 -15.20 -0.20 -10.08
N LEU A 85 -14.89 -1.22 -9.26
CA LEU A 85 -14.55 -2.55 -9.73
C LEU A 85 -15.68 -3.15 -10.58
N THR A 86 -16.92 -3.05 -10.08
CA THR A 86 -18.11 -3.53 -10.79
C THR A 86 -18.27 -2.81 -12.13
N ARG A 87 -18.03 -1.49 -12.18
CA ARG A 87 -18.09 -0.71 -13.43
C ARG A 87 -17.01 -1.11 -14.42
N SER A 88 -15.87 -1.57 -13.92
CA SER A 88 -14.74 -2.07 -14.71
C SER A 88 -14.89 -3.54 -15.11
N GLY A 89 -16.04 -4.16 -14.84
CA GLY A 89 -16.29 -5.58 -15.15
C GLY A 89 -15.60 -6.57 -14.20
N VAL A 90 -14.98 -6.08 -13.12
CA VAL A 90 -14.37 -6.92 -12.08
C VAL A 90 -15.40 -7.16 -10.99
N THR A 91 -15.70 -8.42 -10.72
CA THR A 91 -16.61 -8.77 -9.60
C THR A 91 -15.86 -8.57 -8.28
N PRO A 92 -16.29 -7.65 -7.40
CA PRO A 92 -15.64 -7.48 -6.10
C PRO A 92 -15.74 -8.78 -5.31
N TRP A 93 -14.65 -9.14 -4.62
CA TRP A 93 -14.67 -10.28 -3.73
C TRP A 93 -15.74 -10.07 -2.66
N ARG A 94 -16.62 -11.04 -2.52
CA ARG A 94 -17.54 -11.15 -1.40
C ARG A 94 -17.15 -12.43 -0.68
N PRO A 95 -17.05 -12.43 0.66
CA PRO A 95 -16.95 -13.69 1.38
C PRO A 95 -18.12 -14.55 0.90
N SER A 96 -17.84 -15.76 0.42
CA SER A 96 -18.86 -16.66 -0.07
C SER A 96 -19.99 -16.65 0.96
N GLN A 97 -21.18 -16.21 0.55
CA GLN A 97 -22.39 -16.54 1.31
C GLN A 97 -22.67 -18.01 1.06
N ASP A 98 -21.75 -18.89 1.43
CA ASP A 98 -21.92 -20.31 1.25
C ASP A 98 -22.84 -20.83 2.36
N GLN A 99 -23.94 -21.42 1.88
CA GLN A 99 -24.65 -22.54 2.47
C GLN A 99 -25.45 -22.26 3.74
N LYS A 100 -26.64 -21.67 3.55
CA LYS A 100 -27.82 -22.23 4.20
C LYS A 100 -28.41 -23.29 3.28
N THR A 101 -28.08 -24.53 3.56
CA THR A 101 -28.84 -25.73 3.16
C THR A 101 -30.26 -25.67 3.71
#